data_AF-A0A3N9UMT7-F1
#
_entry.id   AF-A0A3N9UMT7-F1
#
_cell.length_a   1.000
_cell.length_b   1.000
_cell.length_c   1.000
_cell.angle_alpha   90.00
_cell.angle_beta   90.00
_cell.angle_gamma   90.00
#
_symmetry.space_group_name_H-M   'P 1'
#
loop_
_entity.id
_entity.type
_entity.pdbx_description
1 polymer ?
#
loop_
_entity_poly.entity_id
_entity_poly.type
_entity_poly.pdbx_seq_one_letter_code
_entity_poly.pdbx_strand_id
1 'polypeptide(L)'
;QVMDNATAGVASGVASATVRVTPDPDFDCTDIIGKVFDDTNTNGYPDAGEKGLPGARVVTARGLIATTDEFGRFHITCGVVPDEDRGSNFILKLDDRTLPTGYRVTGENPRVERATRGKMLRFNFGATIHHVVSLDIADGVFEPKGTELRMQWQPRIDLLLKELRKAPSVLRLSYLGDTENRGLVENRLKALKKEISGRWDGGYPLTIETEVFWRRGSPP
;
A
#
# COMPACT_ATOMS: atom_id res chain seq x y z
N GLN A 1 -23.54 -37.83 -53.14
CA GLN A 1 -22.13 -37.38 -53.09
C GLN A 1 -22.05 -36.06 -53.83
N VAL A 2 -21.50 -35.02 -53.20
CA VAL A 2 -21.28 -33.72 -53.84
C VAL A 2 -19.98 -33.80 -54.64
N MET A 3 -20.01 -33.44 -55.92
CA MET A 3 -18.85 -33.49 -56.82
C MET A 3 -18.40 -32.07 -57.17
N ASP A 4 -17.08 -31.87 -57.26
CA ASP A 4 -16.51 -30.60 -57.69
C ASP A 4 -16.58 -30.50 -59.22
N ASN A 5 -17.38 -29.56 -59.73
CA ASN A 5 -17.62 -29.38 -61.16
C ASN A 5 -16.37 -28.96 -61.95
N ALA A 6 -15.29 -28.53 -61.31
CA ALA A 6 -14.04 -28.15 -61.99
C ALA A 6 -13.03 -29.31 -62.11
N THR A 7 -13.07 -30.29 -61.19
CA THR A 7 -12.05 -31.35 -61.11
C THR A 7 -12.61 -32.77 -61.20
N ALA A 8 -13.93 -32.94 -61.19
CA ALA A 8 -14.64 -34.23 -61.19
C ALA A 8 -14.22 -35.20 -60.06
N GLY A 9 -13.49 -34.69 -59.06
CA GLY A 9 -13.13 -35.41 -57.85
C GLY A 9 -14.21 -35.31 -56.77
N VAL A 10 -14.10 -36.14 -55.73
CA VAL A 10 -14.93 -36.00 -54.53
C VAL A 10 -14.58 -34.66 -53.88
N ALA A 11 -15.51 -33.71 -53.90
CA ALA A 11 -15.33 -32.45 -53.21
C ALA A 11 -15.15 -32.76 -51.71
N SER A 12 -14.05 -32.29 -51.11
CA SER A 12 -13.84 -32.46 -49.68
C SER A 12 -15.04 -31.87 -48.92
N GLY A 13 -15.72 -32.69 -48.11
CA GLY A 13 -16.88 -32.25 -47.31
C GLY A 13 -16.52 -31.32 -46.15
N VAL A 14 -15.30 -30.78 -46.14
CA VAL A 14 -14.79 -29.88 -45.10
C VAL A 14 -15.19 -28.45 -45.47
N ALA A 15 -16.22 -27.94 -44.80
CA ALA A 15 -16.57 -26.52 -44.80
C ALA A 15 -16.12 -25.90 -43.48
N SER A 16 -15.67 -24.64 -43.52
CA SER A 16 -15.34 -23.86 -42.32
C SER A 16 -16.22 -22.61 -42.25
N ALA A 17 -16.51 -22.17 -41.02
CA ALA A 17 -17.19 -20.92 -40.74
C ALA A 17 -16.48 -20.22 -39.59
N THR A 18 -16.40 -18.89 -39.64
CA THR A 18 -15.85 -18.09 -38.56
C THR A 18 -16.96 -17.69 -37.61
N VAL A 19 -16.82 -18.02 -36.33
CA VAL A 19 -17.75 -17.61 -35.27
C VAL A 19 -17.08 -16.55 -34.40
N ARG A 20 -17.82 -15.50 -34.05
CA ARG A 20 -17.41 -14.50 -33.07
C ARG A 20 -18.21 -14.72 -31.79
N VAL A 21 -17.54 -15.17 -30.75
CA VAL A 21 -18.11 -15.24 -29.40
C VAL A 21 -17.89 -13.88 -28.74
N THR A 22 -18.97 -13.27 -28.27
CA THR A 22 -18.91 -11.99 -27.53
C THR A 22 -19.31 -12.27 -26.09
N PRO A 23 -18.52 -11.83 -25.10
CA PRO A 23 -18.87 -11.99 -23.70
C PRO A 23 -20.19 -11.29 -23.37
N ASP A 24 -21.01 -11.95 -22.57
CA ASP A 24 -22.24 -11.40 -22.02
C ASP A 24 -21.91 -10.44 -20.86
N PRO A 25 -22.43 -9.20 -20.86
CA PRO A 25 -22.11 -8.21 -19.83
C PRO A 25 -22.61 -8.59 -18.43
N ASP A 26 -23.62 -9.45 -18.32
CA ASP A 26 -24.20 -9.85 -17.04
C ASP A 26 -23.56 -11.15 -16.51
N PHE A 27 -23.22 -12.08 -17.42
CA PHE A 27 -22.70 -13.40 -17.05
C PHE A 27 -21.19 -13.56 -17.16
N ASP A 28 -20.51 -12.74 -17.97
CA ASP A 28 -19.09 -12.93 -18.28
C ASP A 28 -18.21 -11.83 -17.71
N CYS A 29 -18.72 -10.60 -17.69
CA CYS A 29 -18.04 -9.50 -17.05
C CYS A 29 -18.01 -9.65 -15.52
N THR A 30 -16.89 -9.23 -14.94
CA THR A 30 -16.72 -9.11 -13.49
C THR A 30 -16.78 -7.64 -13.10
N ASP A 31 -17.81 -7.27 -12.34
CA ASP A 31 -17.90 -5.97 -11.69
C ASP A 31 -16.99 -5.89 -10.47
N ILE A 32 -16.37 -4.73 -10.30
CA ILE A 32 -15.51 -4.43 -9.16
C ILE A 32 -16.24 -3.44 -8.28
N ILE A 33 -16.40 -3.77 -7.01
CA ILE A 33 -16.91 -2.85 -6.00
C ILE A 33 -15.90 -2.72 -4.87
N GLY A 34 -15.98 -1.63 -4.10
CA GLY A 34 -15.08 -1.46 -3.00
C GLY A 34 -15.34 -0.26 -2.13
N LYS A 35 -14.56 -0.18 -1.06
CA LYS A 35 -14.55 0.94 -0.13
C LYS A 35 -13.11 1.31 0.25
N VAL A 36 -12.81 2.59 0.23
CA VAL A 36 -11.65 3.18 0.90
C VAL A 36 -12.15 3.77 2.22
N PHE A 37 -11.55 3.37 3.34
CA PHE A 37 -12.05 3.70 4.67
C PHE A 37 -10.94 4.09 5.63
N ASP A 38 -11.32 4.85 6.65
CA ASP A 38 -10.47 5.23 7.78
C ASP A 38 -10.30 4.02 8.70
N ASP A 39 -9.18 3.33 8.52
CA ASP A 39 -8.80 2.11 9.24
C ASP A 39 -8.18 2.49 10.58
N THR A 40 -9.05 2.76 11.55
CA THR A 40 -8.69 3.33 12.85
C THR A 40 -7.98 2.31 13.74
N ASN A 41 -8.27 1.03 13.56
CA ASN A 41 -7.65 -0.07 14.31
C ASN A 41 -6.51 -0.76 13.54
N THR A 42 -6.25 -0.34 12.29
CA THR A 42 -5.16 -0.83 11.43
C THR A 42 -5.25 -2.33 11.15
N ASN A 43 -6.46 -2.89 11.04
CA ASN A 43 -6.66 -4.31 10.75
C ASN A 43 -6.85 -4.62 9.26
N GLY A 44 -7.02 -3.59 8.41
CA GLY A 44 -7.19 -3.73 6.97
C GLY A 44 -8.60 -4.19 6.52
N TYR A 45 -9.56 -4.31 7.44
CA TYR A 45 -10.94 -4.69 7.17
C TYR A 45 -11.90 -3.56 7.59
N PRO A 46 -12.91 -3.24 6.78
CA PRO A 46 -13.85 -2.18 7.14
C PRO A 46 -14.74 -2.64 8.30
N ASP A 47 -14.61 -1.97 9.44
CA ASP A 47 -15.39 -2.24 10.65
C ASP A 47 -16.53 -1.25 10.88
N ALA A 48 -17.43 -1.61 11.80
CA ALA A 48 -18.52 -0.72 12.22
C ALA A 48 -17.95 0.53 12.90
N GLY A 49 -18.34 1.71 12.41
CA GLY A 49 -17.85 3.01 12.90
C GLY A 49 -16.76 3.63 12.03
N GLU A 50 -16.13 2.86 11.14
CA GLU A 50 -15.09 3.36 10.24
C GLU A 50 -15.68 4.11 9.05
N LYS A 51 -15.30 5.39 8.97
CA LYS A 51 -15.79 6.32 7.95
C LYS A 51 -15.16 6.00 6.60
N GLY A 52 -15.89 6.32 5.53
CA GLY A 52 -15.30 6.28 4.19
C GLY A 52 -14.40 7.47 3.93
N LEU A 53 -13.40 7.28 3.07
CA LEU A 53 -12.51 8.35 2.62
C LEU A 53 -12.93 8.80 1.20
N PRO A 54 -13.52 10.00 1.06
CA PRO A 54 -14.00 10.49 -0.23
C PRO A 54 -12.88 11.02 -1.12
N GLY A 55 -13.10 11.03 -2.43
CA GLY A 55 -12.17 11.61 -3.41
C GLY A 55 -10.89 10.79 -3.66
N ALA A 56 -10.73 9.64 -3.00
CA ALA A 56 -9.62 8.74 -3.21
C ALA A 56 -9.75 8.03 -4.57
N ARG A 57 -8.65 7.92 -5.32
CA ARG A 57 -8.63 7.28 -6.63
C ARG A 57 -8.08 5.87 -6.54
N VAL A 58 -8.78 4.93 -7.16
CA VAL A 58 -8.28 3.58 -7.42
C VAL A 58 -8.01 3.40 -8.91
N VAL A 59 -6.94 2.70 -9.24
CA VAL A 59 -6.42 2.56 -10.60
C VAL A 59 -6.16 1.09 -10.92
N THR A 60 -6.65 0.63 -12.07
CA THR A 60 -6.39 -0.73 -12.55
C THR A 60 -5.09 -0.78 -13.35
N ALA A 61 -4.51 -1.97 -13.51
CA ALA A 61 -3.34 -2.17 -14.37
C ALA A 61 -3.58 -1.78 -15.84
N ARG A 62 -4.83 -1.67 -16.28
CA ARG A 62 -5.23 -1.26 -17.64
C ARG A 62 -5.53 0.24 -17.75
N GLY A 63 -5.31 1.02 -16.69
CA GLY A 63 -5.52 2.46 -16.69
C GLY A 63 -6.97 2.91 -16.48
N LEU A 64 -7.88 2.02 -16.09
CA LEU A 64 -9.20 2.43 -15.63
C LEU A 64 -9.07 3.05 -14.23
N ILE A 65 -9.77 4.17 -14.02
CA ILE A 65 -9.72 4.95 -12.78
C ILE A 65 -11.15 5.08 -12.24
N ALA A 66 -11.34 4.83 -10.96
CA ALA A 66 -12.55 5.19 -10.23
C ALA A 66 -12.20 6.08 -9.04
N THR A 67 -13.12 6.98 -8.68
CA THR A 67 -12.98 7.88 -7.54
C THR A 67 -14.05 7.55 -6.52
N THR A 68 -13.71 7.57 -5.23
CA THR A 68 -14.65 7.26 -4.16
C THR A 68 -15.69 8.36 -3.94
N ASP A 69 -16.91 7.94 -3.62
CA ASP A 69 -18.01 8.81 -3.20
C ASP A 69 -17.81 9.37 -1.77
N GLU A 70 -18.78 10.14 -1.29
CA GLU A 70 -18.77 10.73 0.06
C GLU A 70 -18.66 9.68 1.20
N PHE A 71 -19.02 8.43 0.93
CA PHE A 71 -18.94 7.30 1.85
C PHE A 71 -17.73 6.39 1.58
N GLY A 72 -16.79 6.84 0.76
CA GLY A 72 -15.57 6.10 0.41
C GLY A 72 -15.81 4.93 -0.55
N ARG A 73 -17.00 4.78 -1.13
CA ARG A 73 -17.35 3.65 -1.99
C ARG A 73 -16.99 3.93 -3.44
N PHE A 74 -16.63 2.90 -4.18
CA PHE A 74 -16.39 2.97 -5.62
C PHE A 74 -16.90 1.72 -6.31
N HIS A 75 -17.09 1.82 -7.63
CA HIS A 75 -17.32 0.67 -8.49
C HIS A 75 -16.69 0.87 -9.87
N ILE A 76 -16.36 -0.22 -10.54
CA ILE A 76 -15.93 -0.28 -11.94
C ILE A 76 -16.77 -1.36 -12.60
N THR A 77 -17.66 -0.94 -13.50
CA THR A 77 -18.52 -1.85 -14.28
C THR A 77 -17.71 -2.58 -15.34
N CYS A 78 -17.92 -3.90 -15.47
CA CYS A 78 -17.16 -4.78 -16.36
C CYS A 78 -15.64 -4.49 -16.32
N GLY A 79 -15.03 -4.57 -15.13
CA GLY A 79 -13.61 -4.29 -14.96
C GLY A 79 -12.71 -5.28 -15.70
N VAL A 80 -13.16 -6.53 -15.84
CA VAL A 80 -12.48 -7.58 -16.60
C VAL A 80 -13.47 -8.63 -17.09
N VAL A 81 -13.24 -9.19 -18.27
CA VAL A 81 -13.78 -10.49 -18.68
C VAL A 81 -12.67 -11.52 -18.41
N PRO A 82 -12.79 -12.35 -17.38
CA PRO A 82 -11.76 -13.32 -17.02
C PRO A 82 -11.75 -14.50 -17.99
N ASP A 83 -10.62 -15.21 -18.02
CA ASP A 83 -10.47 -16.46 -18.78
C ASP A 83 -11.55 -17.47 -18.36
N GLU A 84 -12.15 -18.14 -19.34
CA GLU A 84 -13.35 -18.95 -19.12
C GLU A 84 -13.10 -20.19 -18.25
N ASP A 85 -11.94 -20.83 -18.38
CA ASP A 85 -11.65 -22.10 -17.72
C ASP A 85 -11.03 -21.91 -16.33
N ARG A 86 -10.12 -20.95 -16.20
CA ARG A 86 -9.31 -20.76 -14.99
C ARG A 86 -9.63 -19.46 -14.24
N GLY A 87 -10.28 -18.50 -14.88
CA GLY A 87 -10.38 -17.13 -14.38
C GLY A 87 -9.10 -16.32 -14.62
N SER A 88 -9.05 -15.09 -14.10
CA SER A 88 -7.88 -14.19 -14.26
C SER A 88 -7.58 -13.40 -12.99
N ASN A 89 -6.32 -13.02 -12.78
CA ASN A 89 -5.99 -12.12 -11.68
C ASN A 89 -6.37 -10.69 -12.05
N PHE A 90 -6.99 -9.98 -11.12
CA PHE A 90 -7.31 -8.57 -11.25
C PHE A 90 -6.51 -7.79 -10.21
N ILE A 91 -5.79 -6.77 -10.69
CA ILE A 91 -4.91 -5.94 -9.86
C ILE A 91 -5.52 -4.55 -9.76
N LEU A 92 -5.69 -4.07 -8.52
CA LEU A 92 -6.20 -2.74 -8.25
C LEU A 92 -5.27 -2.03 -7.25
N LYS A 93 -4.92 -0.79 -7.55
CA LYS A 93 -4.06 0.04 -6.70
C LYS A 93 -4.82 1.26 -6.22
N LEU A 94 -4.73 1.57 -4.93
CA LEU A 94 -5.12 2.86 -4.38
C LEU A 94 -4.00 3.89 -4.61
N ASP A 95 -4.33 5.03 -5.21
CA ASP A 95 -3.40 6.16 -5.38
C ASP A 95 -3.32 6.95 -4.07
N ASP A 96 -2.27 6.68 -3.29
CA ASP A 96 -2.01 7.27 -1.98
C ASP A 96 -1.93 8.80 -2.01
N ARG A 97 -1.55 9.39 -3.14
CA ARG A 97 -1.48 10.85 -3.32
C ARG A 97 -2.83 11.55 -3.32
N THR A 98 -3.91 10.78 -3.52
CA THR A 98 -5.28 11.32 -3.54
C THR A 98 -5.99 11.18 -2.21
N LEU A 99 -5.35 10.53 -1.24
CA LEU A 99 -5.88 10.46 0.11
C LEU A 99 -5.87 11.85 0.76
N PRO A 100 -6.79 12.12 1.70
CA PRO A 100 -6.73 13.33 2.52
C PRO A 100 -5.36 13.46 3.20
N THR A 101 -4.94 14.69 3.47
CA THR A 101 -3.62 14.96 4.05
C THR A 101 -3.39 14.18 5.34
N GLY A 102 -2.23 13.54 5.44
CA GLY A 102 -1.81 12.76 6.61
C GLY A 102 -2.19 11.28 6.57
N TYR A 103 -3.12 10.89 5.69
CA TYR A 103 -3.47 9.48 5.52
C TYR A 103 -2.38 8.71 4.77
N ARG A 104 -2.18 7.46 5.16
CA ARG A 104 -1.40 6.47 4.41
C ARG A 104 -2.13 5.13 4.42
N VAL A 105 -1.89 4.34 3.39
CA VAL A 105 -2.50 3.01 3.23
C VAL A 105 -1.94 2.06 4.29
N THR A 106 -2.83 1.33 4.97
CA THR A 106 -2.48 0.41 6.07
C THR A 106 -2.25 -1.03 5.58
N GLY A 107 -2.96 -1.42 4.52
CA GLY A 107 -2.93 -2.78 3.96
C GLY A 107 -2.09 -2.92 2.71
N GLU A 108 -2.23 -4.08 2.07
CA GLU A 108 -1.60 -4.38 0.78
C GLU A 108 -2.04 -3.36 -0.28
N ASN A 109 -1.08 -2.80 -1.01
CA ASN A 109 -1.33 -1.88 -2.12
C ASN A 109 -0.15 -1.94 -3.11
N PRO A 110 -0.33 -2.44 -4.35
CA PRO A 110 -1.59 -2.86 -4.99
C PRO A 110 -2.15 -4.18 -4.45
N ARG A 111 -3.47 -4.36 -4.51
CA ARG A 111 -4.14 -5.63 -4.18
C ARG A 111 -4.37 -6.47 -5.42
N VAL A 112 -4.34 -7.79 -5.25
CA VAL A 112 -4.62 -8.77 -6.31
C VAL A 112 -5.71 -9.73 -5.84
N GLU A 113 -6.79 -9.85 -6.62
CA GLU A 113 -7.86 -10.82 -6.37
C GLU A 113 -8.11 -11.67 -7.63
N ARG A 114 -8.63 -12.89 -7.46
CA ARG A 114 -8.95 -13.78 -8.58
C ARG A 114 -10.36 -13.50 -9.12
N ALA A 115 -10.46 -12.98 -10.33
CA ALA A 115 -11.71 -12.79 -11.07
C ALA A 115 -12.21 -14.10 -11.69
N THR A 116 -13.51 -14.33 -11.60
CA THR A 116 -14.24 -15.45 -12.20
C THR A 116 -15.47 -14.88 -12.92
N ARG A 117 -15.86 -15.47 -14.06
CA ARG A 117 -16.98 -14.99 -14.90
C ARG A 117 -18.24 -14.76 -14.07
N GLY A 118 -18.86 -13.60 -14.28
CA GLY A 118 -20.15 -13.20 -13.67
C GLY A 118 -20.11 -12.98 -12.16
N LYS A 119 -18.95 -13.19 -11.50
CA LYS A 119 -18.80 -12.92 -10.06
C LYS A 119 -18.26 -11.52 -9.85
N MET A 120 -18.91 -10.79 -8.95
CA MET A 120 -18.40 -9.51 -8.47
C MET A 120 -17.15 -9.73 -7.61
N LEU A 121 -16.19 -8.81 -7.72
CA LEU A 121 -15.05 -8.71 -6.81
C LEU A 121 -15.22 -7.54 -5.85
N ARG A 122 -14.71 -7.74 -4.63
CA ARG A 122 -14.70 -6.71 -3.60
C ARG A 122 -13.26 -6.34 -3.25
N PHE A 123 -12.90 -5.09 -3.48
CA PHE A 123 -11.61 -4.52 -3.11
C PHE A 123 -11.80 -3.45 -2.04
N ASN A 124 -11.28 -3.70 -0.85
CA ASN A 124 -11.30 -2.71 0.23
C ASN A 124 -9.86 -2.23 0.50
N PHE A 125 -9.72 -0.93 0.77
CA PHE A 125 -8.45 -0.33 1.13
C PHE A 125 -8.61 0.44 2.44
N GLY A 126 -7.88 0.00 3.46
CA GLY A 126 -7.74 0.76 4.69
C GLY A 126 -6.67 1.84 4.52
N ALA A 127 -6.93 3.03 5.04
CA ALA A 127 -5.92 4.06 5.24
C ALA A 127 -6.14 4.71 6.59
N THR A 128 -5.06 5.16 7.23
CA THR A 128 -5.12 5.78 8.54
C THR A 128 -4.23 7.01 8.58
N ILE A 129 -4.56 7.98 9.42
CA ILE A 129 -3.64 9.06 9.76
C ILE A 129 -2.62 8.47 10.71
N HIS A 130 -1.37 8.29 10.25
CA HIS A 130 -0.34 7.81 11.16
C HIS A 130 -0.11 8.81 12.28
N HIS A 131 -0.13 8.33 13.51
CA HIS A 131 0.45 9.06 14.63
C HIS A 131 1.97 9.12 14.42
N VAL A 132 2.49 10.28 14.01
CA VAL A 132 3.94 10.47 13.90
C VAL A 132 4.48 10.95 15.25
N VAL A 133 5.34 10.14 15.86
CA VAL A 133 6.10 10.53 17.05
C VAL A 133 7.50 10.90 16.59
N SER A 134 7.89 12.16 16.78
CA SER A 134 9.21 12.66 16.39
C SER A 134 10.15 12.73 17.60
N LEU A 135 11.37 12.24 17.42
CA LEU A 135 12.48 12.44 18.36
C LEU A 135 13.61 13.18 17.63
N ASP A 136 13.87 14.41 18.06
CA ASP A 136 14.98 15.23 17.55
C ASP A 136 16.22 15.06 18.43
N ILE A 137 17.36 14.89 17.78
CA ILE A 137 18.60 14.44 18.41
C ILE A 137 19.77 15.29 17.90
N ALA A 138 20.77 15.53 18.73
CA ALA A 138 21.99 16.24 18.38
C ALA A 138 23.21 15.57 19.02
N ASP A 139 24.43 16.04 18.68
CA ASP A 139 25.70 15.52 19.20
C ASP A 139 25.71 15.31 20.72
N GLY A 140 25.22 16.30 21.47
CA GLY A 140 25.28 16.35 22.94
C GLY A 140 24.49 15.25 23.66
N VAL A 141 23.73 14.43 22.93
CA VAL A 141 23.01 13.28 23.50
C VAL A 141 23.91 12.05 23.61
N PHE A 142 24.98 11.98 22.82
CA PHE A 142 25.89 10.84 22.76
C PHE A 142 27.19 11.08 23.53
N GLU A 143 27.87 9.99 23.87
CA GLU A 143 29.25 10.05 24.33
C GLU A 143 30.18 10.55 23.19
N PRO A 144 31.26 11.31 23.52
CA PRO A 144 32.14 11.88 22.52
C PRO A 144 32.72 10.80 21.59
N LYS A 145 32.58 11.01 20.27
CA LYS A 145 33.03 10.08 19.21
C LYS A 145 32.39 8.67 19.28
N GLY A 146 31.40 8.47 20.14
CA GLY A 146 30.71 7.19 20.35
C GLY A 146 29.27 7.19 19.82
N THR A 147 28.66 6.00 19.86
CA THR A 147 27.25 5.78 19.53
C THR A 147 26.36 5.57 20.75
N GLU A 148 26.96 5.57 21.94
CA GLU A 148 26.26 5.34 23.21
C GLU A 148 25.56 6.63 23.67
N LEU A 149 24.30 6.50 24.10
CA LEU A 149 23.57 7.58 24.73
C LEU A 149 24.12 7.82 26.14
N ARG A 150 24.32 9.10 26.50
CA ARG A 150 24.70 9.47 27.87
C ARG A 150 23.63 9.01 28.85
N MET A 151 24.05 8.61 30.05
CA MET A 151 23.17 8.05 31.08
C MET A 151 21.94 8.93 31.39
N GLN A 152 22.11 10.25 31.38
CA GLN A 152 21.03 11.22 31.60
C GLN A 152 19.90 11.18 30.56
N TRP A 153 20.17 10.66 29.36
CA TRP A 153 19.21 10.59 28.25
C TRP A 153 18.55 9.22 28.11
N GLN A 154 19.08 8.17 28.75
CA GLN A 154 18.49 6.84 28.72
C GLN A 154 17.01 6.82 29.16
N PRO A 155 16.58 7.52 30.24
CA PRO A 155 15.16 7.54 30.63
C PRO A 155 14.22 8.18 29.59
N ARG A 156 14.74 8.99 28.65
CA ARG A 156 13.93 9.57 27.57
C ARG A 156 13.50 8.52 26.55
N ILE A 157 14.28 7.44 26.40
CA ILE A 157 13.90 6.30 25.55
C ILE A 157 12.69 5.60 26.15
N ASP A 158 12.64 5.42 27.48
CA ASP A 158 11.48 4.80 28.13
C ASP A 158 10.22 5.65 28.00
N LEU A 159 10.36 6.98 28.07
CA LEU A 159 9.27 7.92 27.80
C LEU A 159 8.79 7.81 26.35
N LEU A 160 9.71 7.74 25.38
CA LEU A 160 9.38 7.56 23.97
C LEU A 160 8.59 6.25 23.75
N LEU A 161 9.05 5.14 24.32
CA LEU A 161 8.36 3.86 24.22
C LEU A 161 6.96 3.91 24.83
N LYS A 162 6.78 4.64 25.95
CA LYS A 162 5.46 4.86 26.56
C LYS A 162 4.51 5.63 25.65
N GLU A 163 4.99 6.65 24.95
CA GLU A 163 4.18 7.40 23.98
C GLU A 163 3.82 6.56 22.76
N LEU A 164 4.77 5.81 22.21
CA LEU A 164 4.55 4.90 21.07
C LEU A 164 3.51 3.80 21.38
N ARG A 165 3.34 3.40 22.65
CA ARG A 165 2.34 2.42 23.06
C ARG A 165 0.90 2.96 23.09
N LYS A 166 0.70 4.29 23.07
CA LYS A 166 -0.66 4.86 23.16
C LYS A 166 -1.50 4.62 21.92
N ALA A 167 -0.87 4.58 20.75
CA ALA A 167 -1.54 4.34 19.47
C ALA A 167 -0.53 3.79 18.43
N PRO A 168 -1.00 3.05 17.40
CA PRO A 168 -0.18 2.70 16.24
C PRO A 168 0.52 3.92 15.63
N SER A 169 1.85 3.95 15.71
CA SER A 169 2.65 5.15 15.41
C SER A 169 3.81 4.86 14.46
N VAL A 170 4.21 5.88 13.71
CA VAL A 170 5.47 5.92 12.96
C VAL A 170 6.46 6.77 13.75
N LEU A 171 7.63 6.21 14.07
CA LEU A 171 8.69 6.94 14.75
C LEU A 171 9.56 7.65 13.72
N ARG A 172 9.70 8.97 13.83
CA ARG A 172 10.66 9.77 13.07
C ARG A 172 11.83 10.16 13.95
N LEU A 173 13.03 9.72 13.58
CA LEU A 173 14.28 10.13 14.22
C LEU A 173 14.95 11.22 13.38
N SER A 174 14.97 12.44 13.87
CA SER A 174 15.66 13.55 13.21
C SER A 174 17.00 13.82 13.90
N TYR A 175 18.09 13.85 13.15
CA TYR A 175 19.41 14.21 13.67
C TYR A 175 19.82 15.60 13.18
N LEU A 176 20.16 16.49 14.10
CA LEU A 176 20.69 17.82 13.81
C LEU A 176 22.22 17.79 13.90
N GLY A 177 22.88 17.65 12.75
CA GLY A 177 24.33 17.64 12.64
C GLY A 177 24.92 19.03 12.39
N ASP A 178 26.14 19.27 12.85
CA ASP A 178 26.89 20.52 12.68
C ASP A 178 28.31 20.28 12.14
N THR A 179 29.20 19.68 12.94
CA THR A 179 30.62 19.48 12.63
C THR A 179 31.05 18.01 12.65
N GLU A 180 30.13 17.11 12.97
CA GLU A 180 30.38 15.68 13.09
C GLU A 180 30.57 15.04 11.72
N ASN A 181 31.43 14.01 11.66
CA ASN A 181 31.57 13.21 10.46
C ASN A 181 30.24 12.50 10.12
N ARG A 182 29.84 12.51 8.85
CA ARG A 182 28.62 11.86 8.36
C ARG A 182 28.50 10.40 8.77
N GLY A 183 29.58 9.62 8.68
CA GLY A 183 29.58 8.20 9.06
C GLY A 183 29.32 7.99 10.56
N LEU A 184 29.77 8.91 11.41
CA LEU A 184 29.45 8.88 12.84
C LEU A 184 27.95 9.14 13.09
N VAL A 185 27.37 10.11 12.40
CA VAL A 185 25.92 10.41 12.48
C VAL A 185 25.07 9.22 12.04
N GLU A 186 25.41 8.61 10.90
CA GLU A 186 24.72 7.41 10.40
C GLU A 186 24.85 6.23 11.38
N ASN A 187 26.04 6.02 11.96
CA ASN A 187 26.26 4.98 12.97
C ASN A 187 25.46 5.23 14.26
N ARG A 188 25.36 6.48 14.72
CA ARG A 188 24.54 6.87 15.88
C ARG A 188 23.06 6.61 15.65
N LEU A 189 22.52 7.04 14.51
CA LEU A 189 21.13 6.76 14.14
C LEU A 189 20.86 5.26 14.02
N LYS A 190 21.78 4.50 13.44
CA LYS A 190 21.67 3.04 13.32
C LYS A 190 21.68 2.35 14.70
N ALA A 191 22.58 2.79 15.60
CA ALA A 191 22.65 2.27 16.96
C ALA A 191 21.36 2.55 17.73
N LEU A 192 20.84 3.78 17.65
CA LEU A 192 19.61 4.16 18.31
C LEU A 192 18.39 3.42 17.75
N LYS A 193 18.28 3.31 16.42
CA LYS A 193 17.24 2.51 15.76
C LYS A 193 17.26 1.07 16.27
N LYS A 194 18.45 0.47 16.38
CA LYS A 194 18.62 -0.89 16.92
C LYS A 194 18.21 -0.99 18.39
N GLU A 195 18.55 -0.01 19.22
CA GLU A 195 18.15 0.01 20.63
C GLU A 195 16.63 0.11 20.78
N ILE A 196 15.99 1.05 20.07
CA ILE A 196 14.54 1.24 20.14
C ILE A 196 13.80 0.02 19.61
N SER A 197 14.19 -0.51 18.44
CA SER A 197 13.58 -1.73 17.90
C SER A 197 13.81 -2.95 18.81
N GLY A 198 14.94 -3.02 19.52
CA GLY A 198 15.22 -4.12 20.45
C GLY A 198 14.41 -4.06 21.74
N ARG A 199 14.04 -2.85 22.20
CA ARG A 199 13.17 -2.64 23.36
C ARG A 199 11.68 -2.60 23.02
N TRP A 200 11.34 -2.55 21.74
CA TRP A 200 9.95 -2.46 21.30
C TRP A 200 9.25 -3.81 21.41
N ASP A 201 8.25 -3.87 22.29
CA ASP A 201 7.39 -5.02 22.55
C ASP A 201 5.90 -4.72 22.29
N GLY A 202 5.60 -3.61 21.61
CA GLY A 202 4.23 -3.21 21.34
C GLY A 202 3.54 -4.16 20.35
N GLY A 203 2.22 -4.23 20.45
CA GLY A 203 1.37 -5.15 19.67
C GLY A 203 1.27 -4.86 18.16
N TYR A 204 2.18 -4.06 17.58
CA TYR A 204 2.23 -3.74 16.15
C TYR A 204 3.67 -3.54 15.68
N PRO A 205 3.97 -3.75 14.38
CA PRO A 205 5.30 -3.50 13.84
C PRO A 205 5.61 -1.99 13.83
N LEU A 206 6.69 -1.58 14.52
CA LEU A 206 7.11 -0.19 14.58
C LEU A 206 7.92 0.20 13.33
N THR A 207 7.39 1.15 12.55
CA THR A 207 8.12 1.76 11.43
C THR A 207 8.98 2.93 11.94
N ILE A 208 10.28 2.89 11.65
CA ILE A 208 11.25 3.93 12.06
C ILE A 208 11.88 4.59 10.84
N GLU A 209 11.51 5.84 10.61
CA GLU A 209 12.05 6.77 9.61
C GLU A 209 13.23 7.55 10.23
N THR A 210 14.28 7.79 9.45
CA THR A 210 15.46 8.57 9.90
C THR A 210 15.73 9.71 8.94
N GLU A 211 15.98 10.90 9.47
CA GLU A 211 16.29 12.09 8.70
C GLU A 211 17.48 12.83 9.33
N VAL A 212 18.36 13.39 8.50
CA VAL A 212 19.53 14.15 8.97
C VAL A 212 19.46 15.56 8.42
N PHE A 213 19.45 16.53 9.33
CA PHE A 213 19.49 17.95 9.03
C PHE A 213 20.87 18.50 9.37
N TRP A 214 21.59 18.98 8.36
CA TRP A 214 22.89 19.64 8.56
C TRP A 214 22.69 21.13 8.70
N ARG A 215 23.09 21.72 9.83
CA ARG A 215 22.97 23.17 10.08
C ARG A 215 23.68 24.01 9.02
N ARG A 216 24.76 23.47 8.43
CA ARG A 216 25.57 24.13 7.39
C ARG A 216 25.14 23.78 5.96
N GLY A 217 24.04 23.04 5.78
CA GLY A 217 23.52 22.63 4.48
C GLY A 217 24.23 21.42 3.85
N SER A 218 25.42 21.06 4.30
CA SER A 218 26.14 19.85 3.90
C SER A 218 26.90 19.22 5.07
N PRO A 219 27.14 17.90 5.05
CA PRO A 219 28.11 17.28 5.95
C PRO A 219 29.51 17.91 5.77
N PRO A 220 30.33 17.97 6.83
CA PRO A 220 31.71 18.43 6.76
C PRO A 220 32.63 17.47 5.98
#